data_AF-A0A969GZ76-F1
#
_entry.id   AF-A0A969GZ76-F1
#
_cell.length_a   1.000
_cell.length_b   1.000
_cell.length_c   1.000
_cell.angle_alpha   90.00
_cell.angle_beta   90.00
_cell.angle_gamma   90.00
#
_symmetry.space_group_name_H-M   'P 1'
#
loop_
_entity.id
_entity.type
_entity.pdbx_description
1 polymer ?
#
loop_
_entity_poly.entity_id
_entity_poly.type
_entity_poly.pdbx_seq_one_letter_code
_entity_poly.pdbx_strand_id
1 'polypeptide(L)'
;MVSLLEKNKLERTNSVIDEIYERHKESSSSIYPDFERTLRINFRRTYLQTLLKSLLPFSLQSNSSVNLNTILNAINWIIELRKIVNLRKYWWSEPLVNISDSELVFEWWNGGKKVTVYFSDLSSEFIKVWGADIDNEMEEGIAETNDQIEALWKWLAS
;
A
#
# COMPACT_ATOMS: atom_id res chain seq x y z
N MET A 1 0.28 25.61 30.40
CA MET A 1 0.69 26.88 29.75
C MET A 1 1.20 26.53 28.35
N VAL A 2 0.29 26.38 27.39
CA VAL A 2 0.63 26.00 26.00
C VAL A 2 1.16 27.24 25.29
N SER A 3 2.33 27.11 24.64
CA SER A 3 3.07 28.24 24.09
C SER A 3 2.30 28.92 22.94
N LEU A 4 2.38 30.25 22.87
CA LEU A 4 1.77 31.09 21.82
C LEU A 4 2.18 30.69 20.38
N LEU A 5 3.25 29.91 20.24
CA LEU A 5 3.77 29.40 18.98
C LEU A 5 2.94 28.25 18.40
N GLU A 6 2.29 27.42 19.23
CA GLU A 6 1.49 26.29 18.74
C GLU A 6 0.11 26.72 18.24
N LYS A 7 -0.50 27.75 18.86
CA LYS A 7 -1.77 28.33 18.38
C LYS A 7 -1.65 28.95 16.99
N ASN A 8 -0.58 29.69 16.73
CA ASN A 8 -0.34 30.33 15.42
C ASN A 8 -0.07 29.32 14.29
N LYS A 9 0.42 28.12 14.62
CA LYS A 9 0.68 27.07 13.62
C LYS A 9 -0.60 26.36 13.20
N LEU A 10 -1.52 26.14 14.15
CA LEU A 10 -2.81 25.49 13.92
C LEU A 10 -3.80 26.39 13.17
N GLU A 11 -3.82 27.69 13.47
CA GLU A 11 -4.67 28.66 12.74
C GLU A 11 -4.24 28.85 11.28
N ARG A 12 -2.92 28.76 10.99
CA ARG A 12 -2.42 28.77 9.61
C ARG A 12 -2.71 27.49 8.82
N THR A 13 -2.86 26.34 9.48
CA THR A 13 -3.15 25.08 8.77
C THR A 13 -4.63 25.00 8.38
N ASN A 14 -5.52 25.52 9.22
CA ASN A 14 -6.96 25.55 8.91
C ASN A 14 -7.31 26.59 7.85
N SER A 15 -6.61 27.75 7.82
CA SER A 15 -6.80 28.77 6.78
C SER A 15 -6.47 28.28 5.35
N VAL A 16 -5.56 27.32 5.19
CA VAL A 16 -5.20 26.74 3.88
C VAL A 16 -6.22 25.68 3.46
N ILE A 17 -6.85 25.00 4.42
CA ILE A 17 -7.86 23.96 4.14
C ILE A 17 -9.19 24.61 3.73
N ASP A 18 -9.56 25.73 4.36
CA ASP A 18 -10.79 26.45 4.03
C ASP A 18 -10.71 27.19 2.69
N GLU A 19 -9.51 27.62 2.27
CA GLU A 19 -9.30 28.22 0.94
C GLU A 19 -9.38 27.20 -0.21
N ILE A 20 -9.20 25.90 0.08
CA ILE A 20 -9.29 24.82 -0.91
C ILE A 20 -10.75 24.38 -1.15
N TYR A 21 -11.66 24.60 -0.21
CA TYR A 21 -13.05 24.09 -0.31
C TYR A 21 -14.09 25.11 -0.79
N GLU A 22 -13.82 26.42 -0.76
CA GLU A 22 -14.84 27.46 -1.04
C GLU A 22 -14.59 28.31 -2.30
N ARG A 23 -13.87 27.82 -3.32
CA ARG A 23 -13.84 28.48 -4.64
C ARG A 23 -14.27 27.59 -5.80
N HIS A 24 -15.44 27.97 -6.31
CA HIS A 24 -15.99 27.77 -7.65
C HIS A 24 -16.50 26.36 -8.01
N LYS A 25 -17.79 26.17 -7.68
CA LYS A 25 -18.77 25.94 -8.75
C LYS A 25 -18.59 27.04 -9.80
N GLU A 26 -17.92 26.74 -10.90
CA GLU A 26 -18.23 27.24 -12.25
C GLU A 26 -17.15 26.82 -13.24
N SER A 27 -17.61 26.13 -14.28
CA SER A 27 -17.05 26.07 -15.63
C SER A 27 -15.70 25.37 -15.88
N SER A 28 -15.80 24.33 -16.71
CA SER A 28 -14.74 23.71 -17.50
C SER A 28 -13.60 24.64 -17.94
N SER A 29 -12.36 24.26 -17.64
CA SER A 29 -11.25 24.28 -18.61
C SER A 29 -10.00 23.63 -18.00
N SER A 30 -9.41 22.70 -18.74
CA SER A 30 -8.25 21.90 -18.36
C SER A 30 -6.97 22.74 -18.22
N ILE A 31 -6.59 23.10 -17.00
CA ILE A 31 -5.27 23.68 -16.71
C ILE A 31 -4.73 23.16 -15.38
N TYR A 32 -4.51 21.86 -15.22
CA TYR A 32 -3.58 21.34 -14.19
C TYR A 32 -3.01 19.97 -14.58
N PRO A 33 -1.85 19.91 -15.25
CA PRO A 33 -1.07 18.67 -15.37
C PRO A 33 -0.14 18.41 -14.16
N ASP A 34 -0.04 19.34 -13.20
CA ASP A 34 1.09 19.37 -12.25
C ASP A 34 0.75 19.00 -10.79
N PHE A 35 -0.53 18.98 -10.42
CA PHE A 35 -0.96 18.58 -9.07
C PHE A 35 -0.86 17.05 -8.88
N GLU A 36 -1.29 16.27 -9.88
CA GLU A 36 -1.08 14.82 -9.93
C GLU A 36 0.40 14.45 -9.94
N ARG A 37 1.24 15.25 -10.60
CA ARG A 37 2.68 15.03 -10.70
C ARG A 37 3.37 15.23 -9.36
N THR A 38 2.99 16.27 -8.62
CA THR A 38 3.59 16.63 -7.33
C THR A 38 3.17 15.67 -6.21
N LEU A 39 1.91 15.24 -6.17
CA LEU A 39 1.45 14.17 -5.27
C LEU A 39 2.10 12.82 -5.60
N ARG A 40 2.25 12.49 -6.90
CA ARG A 40 2.99 11.29 -7.32
C ARG A 40 4.45 11.30 -6.89
N ILE A 41 5.16 12.43 -6.92
CA ILE A 41 6.60 12.49 -6.62
C ILE A 41 6.87 12.41 -5.11
N ASN A 42 6.11 13.13 -4.29
CA ASN A 42 6.36 13.18 -2.85
C ASN A 42 5.80 11.96 -2.11
N PHE A 43 4.64 11.43 -2.50
CA PHE A 43 4.08 10.20 -1.93
C PHE A 43 4.96 8.98 -2.26
N ARG A 44 5.47 8.90 -3.51
CA ARG A 44 6.44 7.88 -3.90
C ARG A 44 7.69 7.95 -3.04
N ARG A 45 8.25 9.12 -2.79
CA ARG A 45 9.56 9.20 -2.13
C ARG A 45 9.51 8.75 -0.67
N THR A 46 8.53 9.21 0.12
CA THR A 46 8.50 8.88 1.57
C THR A 46 7.99 7.47 1.84
N TYR A 47 6.93 7.02 1.16
CA TYR A 47 6.42 5.65 1.34
C TYR A 47 7.38 4.62 0.77
N LEU A 48 7.92 4.84 -0.44
CA LEU A 48 8.96 3.94 -0.97
C LEU A 48 10.20 4.00 -0.11
N GLN A 49 10.59 5.13 0.49
CA GLN A 49 11.72 5.13 1.42
C GLN A 49 11.43 4.36 2.70
N THR A 50 10.21 4.39 3.26
CA THR A 50 9.86 3.61 4.45
C THR A 50 9.74 2.12 4.11
N LEU A 51 9.10 1.78 3.00
CA LEU A 51 8.97 0.42 2.49
C LEU A 51 10.35 -0.15 2.08
N LEU A 52 11.16 0.62 1.36
CA LEU A 52 12.54 0.27 1.11
C LEU A 52 13.28 0.18 2.44
N LYS A 53 13.14 1.09 3.40
CA LYS A 53 13.78 0.95 4.73
C LYS A 53 13.24 -0.21 5.56
N SER A 54 12.07 -0.77 5.29
CA SER A 54 11.60 -2.01 5.93
C SER A 54 12.08 -3.24 5.18
N LEU A 55 12.29 -3.17 3.87
CA LEU A 55 12.82 -4.24 3.02
C LEU A 55 14.37 -4.29 2.97
N LEU A 56 15.05 -3.15 3.13
CA LEU A 56 16.51 -2.98 3.04
C LEU A 56 17.29 -3.53 4.25
N PRO A 57 16.79 -3.52 5.50
CA PRO A 57 17.45 -4.18 6.62
C PRO A 57 17.56 -5.69 6.40
N PHE A 58 16.59 -6.27 5.67
CA PHE A 58 16.63 -7.67 5.25
C PHE A 58 17.52 -7.87 4.02
N SER A 59 17.51 -6.96 3.05
CA SER A 59 18.38 -7.05 1.86
C SER A 59 19.89 -6.90 2.17
N LEU A 60 20.25 -6.51 3.40
CA LEU A 60 21.63 -6.36 3.87
C LEU A 60 22.04 -7.39 4.93
N GLN A 61 21.11 -8.26 5.38
CA GLN A 61 21.48 -9.47 6.09
C GLN A 61 21.86 -10.52 5.05
N SER A 62 23.17 -10.61 4.81
CA SER A 62 23.86 -11.25 3.69
C SER A 62 23.67 -12.76 3.49
N ASN A 63 22.56 -13.35 3.93
CA ASN A 63 22.29 -14.78 3.78
C ASN A 63 20.99 -15.10 3.02
N SER A 64 20.10 -14.14 2.74
CA SER A 64 18.89 -14.44 1.96
C SER A 64 19.22 -14.57 0.47
N SER A 65 19.01 -15.76 -0.12
CA SER A 65 19.19 -16.00 -1.56
C SER A 65 18.04 -15.52 -2.45
N VAL A 66 17.13 -14.69 -1.91
CA VAL A 66 15.96 -14.19 -2.65
C VAL A 66 16.40 -13.41 -3.88
N ASN A 67 15.86 -13.80 -5.03
CA ASN A 67 16.17 -13.21 -6.32
C ASN A 67 15.74 -11.73 -6.36
N LEU A 68 16.58 -10.87 -6.94
CA LEU A 68 16.26 -9.44 -7.13
C LEU A 68 14.96 -9.23 -7.91
N ASN A 69 14.65 -10.09 -8.89
CA ASN A 69 13.39 -10.04 -9.63
C ASN A 69 12.18 -10.28 -8.72
N THR A 70 12.29 -11.18 -7.75
CA THR A 70 11.26 -11.43 -6.74
C THR A 70 11.01 -10.19 -5.88
N ILE A 71 12.08 -9.51 -5.44
CA ILE A 71 11.98 -8.26 -4.67
C ILE A 71 11.31 -7.17 -5.53
N LEU A 72 11.71 -7.03 -6.79
CA LEU A 72 11.12 -6.06 -7.72
C LEU A 72 9.63 -6.36 -7.99
N ASN A 73 9.27 -7.63 -8.17
CA ASN A 73 7.88 -8.05 -8.33
C ASN A 73 7.04 -7.66 -7.11
N ALA A 74 7.51 -7.99 -5.89
CA ALA A 74 6.81 -7.62 -4.66
C ALA A 74 6.66 -6.10 -4.47
N ILE A 75 7.69 -5.32 -4.81
CA ILE A 75 7.65 -3.85 -4.76
C ILE A 75 6.64 -3.30 -5.78
N ASN A 76 6.62 -3.83 -7.01
CA ASN A 76 5.64 -3.38 -8.01
C ASN A 76 4.22 -3.71 -7.57
N TRP A 77 4.01 -4.93 -7.08
CA TRP A 77 2.72 -5.41 -6.61
C TRP A 77 2.14 -4.55 -5.49
N ILE A 78 2.94 -4.27 -4.45
CA ILE A 78 2.50 -3.43 -3.32
C ILE A 78 2.24 -1.99 -3.75
N ILE A 79 2.99 -1.46 -4.72
CA ILE A 79 2.75 -0.12 -5.28
C ILE A 79 1.38 -0.07 -5.98
N GLU A 80 1.06 -1.05 -6.83
CA GLU A 80 -0.23 -1.10 -7.52
C GLU A 80 -1.38 -1.27 -6.53
N LEU A 81 -1.23 -2.16 -5.55
CA LEU A 81 -2.21 -2.33 -4.49
C LEU A 81 -2.47 -1.03 -3.73
N ARG A 82 -1.41 -0.30 -3.35
CA ARG A 82 -1.55 0.99 -2.64
C ARG A 82 -2.31 2.02 -3.47
N LYS A 83 -2.14 2.06 -4.79
CA LYS A 83 -2.92 2.95 -5.66
C LYS A 83 -4.41 2.57 -5.62
N ILE A 84 -4.72 1.28 -5.77
CA ILE A 84 -6.10 0.76 -5.76
C ILE A 84 -6.77 1.09 -4.43
N VAL A 85 -6.12 0.77 -3.31
CA VAL A 85 -6.60 1.04 -1.95
C VAL A 85 -6.90 2.51 -1.73
N ASN A 86 -5.98 3.41 -2.12
CA ASN A 86 -6.15 4.85 -1.96
C ASN A 86 -7.28 5.42 -2.83
N LEU A 87 -7.46 4.89 -4.05
CA LEU A 87 -8.50 5.29 -4.99
C LEU A 87 -9.88 4.83 -4.52
N ARG A 88 -9.99 3.57 -4.09
CA ARG A 88 -11.27 2.93 -3.68
C ARG A 88 -11.64 3.16 -2.22
N LYS A 89 -10.74 3.73 -1.42
CA LYS A 89 -10.90 3.91 0.03
C LYS A 89 -11.11 2.58 0.78
N TYR A 90 -10.46 1.52 0.32
CA TYR A 90 -10.46 0.25 1.03
C TYR A 90 -9.64 0.33 2.32
N TRP A 91 -9.93 -0.56 3.26
CA TRP A 91 -9.13 -0.75 4.46
C TRP A 91 -7.67 -1.11 4.10
N TRP A 92 -6.73 -0.68 4.95
CA TRP A 92 -5.30 -0.92 4.77
C TRP A 92 -4.57 -1.06 6.11
N SER A 93 -3.59 -1.96 6.13
CA SER A 93 -2.49 -1.96 7.09
C SER A 93 -1.20 -2.36 6.39
N GLU A 94 -0.06 -2.05 7.01
CA GLU A 94 1.24 -2.52 6.49
C GLU A 94 1.32 -4.06 6.61
N PRO A 95 1.90 -4.76 5.60
CA PRO A 95 2.06 -6.20 5.69
C PRO A 95 3.01 -6.60 6.82
N LEU A 96 2.78 -7.77 7.38
CA LEU A 96 3.86 -8.56 7.95
C LEU A 96 4.71 -9.10 6.80
N VAL A 97 6.00 -8.81 6.81
CA VAL A 97 6.93 -9.24 5.76
C VAL A 97 7.81 -10.35 6.31
N ASN A 98 7.78 -11.50 5.65
CA ASN A 98 8.68 -12.63 5.94
C ASN A 98 9.57 -12.87 4.73
N ILE A 99 10.87 -13.02 4.98
CA ILE A 99 11.89 -13.32 3.98
C ILE A 99 12.61 -14.58 4.44
N SER A 100 12.50 -15.65 3.66
CA SER A 100 13.26 -16.90 3.85
C SER A 100 14.31 -17.04 2.73
N ASP A 101 15.02 -18.16 2.67
CA ASP A 101 16.11 -18.36 1.71
C ASP A 101 15.68 -18.09 0.27
N SER A 102 14.51 -18.57 -0.15
CA SER A 102 14.00 -18.42 -1.53
C SER A 102 12.67 -17.69 -1.64
N GLU A 103 12.02 -17.37 -0.53
CA GLU A 103 10.65 -16.87 -0.55
C GLU A 103 10.55 -15.49 0.09
N LEU A 104 9.78 -14.63 -0.57
CA LEU A 104 9.35 -13.35 -0.04
C LEU A 104 7.83 -13.43 0.13
N VAL A 105 7.36 -13.18 1.33
CA VAL A 105 5.96 -13.36 1.71
C VAL A 105 5.44 -12.12 2.39
N PHE A 106 4.29 -11.63 1.94
CA PHE A 106 3.53 -10.59 2.61
C PHE A 106 2.25 -11.16 3.21
N GLU A 107 1.95 -10.79 4.45
CA GLU A 107 0.73 -11.21 5.13
C GLU A 107 -0.07 -10.03 5.67
N TRP A 108 -1.40 -10.11 5.53
CA TRP A 108 -2.34 -9.16 6.10
C TRP A 108 -3.49 -9.86 6.81
N TRP A 109 -3.95 -9.21 7.86
CA TRP A 109 -5.04 -9.67 8.70
C TRP A 109 -6.08 -8.57 8.86
N ASN A 110 -7.35 -8.88 8.59
CA ASN A 110 -8.46 -7.99 8.86
C ASN A 110 -9.62 -8.76 9.47
N GLY A 111 -9.85 -8.56 10.78
CA GLY A 111 -10.82 -9.37 11.52
C GLY A 111 -10.49 -10.87 11.43
N GLY A 112 -11.46 -11.67 10.97
CA GLY A 112 -11.30 -13.12 10.78
C GLY A 112 -10.80 -13.54 9.39
N LYS A 113 -10.25 -12.61 8.59
CA LYS A 113 -9.70 -12.89 7.26
C LYS A 113 -8.19 -12.69 7.24
N LYS A 114 -7.48 -13.59 6.56
CA LYS A 114 -6.05 -13.49 6.24
C LYS A 114 -5.85 -13.53 4.73
N VAL A 115 -4.93 -12.71 4.24
CA VAL A 115 -4.30 -12.89 2.92
C VAL A 115 -2.82 -13.09 3.14
N THR A 116 -2.27 -14.17 2.58
CA THR A 116 -0.83 -14.36 2.41
C THR A 116 -0.51 -14.29 0.93
N VAL A 117 0.48 -13.49 0.54
CA VAL A 117 0.96 -13.37 -0.84
C VAL A 117 2.41 -13.81 -0.89
N TYR A 118 2.68 -14.82 -1.72
CA TYR A 118 3.99 -15.36 -2.02
C TYR A 118 4.47 -14.75 -3.33
N PHE A 119 5.70 -14.25 -3.32
CA PHE A 119 6.31 -13.66 -4.50
C PHE A 119 7.37 -14.59 -5.06
N SER A 120 7.26 -14.85 -6.36
CA SER A 120 8.33 -15.39 -7.19
C SER A 120 8.88 -14.30 -8.11
N ASP A 121 9.84 -14.65 -8.97
CA ASP A 121 10.37 -13.75 -9.98
C ASP A 121 9.36 -13.42 -11.10
N LEU A 122 8.36 -14.27 -11.30
CA LEU A 122 7.38 -14.17 -12.39
C LEU A 122 5.92 -14.02 -11.93
N SER A 123 5.59 -14.50 -10.74
CA SER A 123 4.21 -14.60 -10.25
C SER A 123 4.04 -14.05 -8.83
N SER A 124 2.81 -13.68 -8.53
CA SER A 124 2.35 -13.30 -7.19
C SER A 124 1.15 -14.17 -6.84
N GLU A 125 1.40 -15.21 -6.06
CA GLU A 125 0.40 -16.20 -5.65
C GLU A 125 -0.16 -15.81 -4.29
N PHE A 126 -1.45 -16.01 -4.06
CA PHE A 126 -2.07 -15.71 -2.79
C PHE A 126 -2.81 -16.91 -2.22
N ILE A 127 -2.94 -16.92 -0.90
CA ILE A 127 -3.88 -17.76 -0.16
C ILE A 127 -4.75 -16.83 0.68
N LYS A 128 -6.07 -16.92 0.47
CA LYS A 128 -7.10 -16.35 1.32
C LYS A 128 -7.50 -17.40 2.35
N VAL A 129 -7.57 -17.01 3.62
CA VAL A 129 -8.09 -17.86 4.71
C VAL A 129 -9.17 -17.09 5.45
N TRP A 130 -10.30 -17.73 5.74
CA TRP A 130 -11.38 -17.17 6.56
C TRP A 130 -11.83 -18.15 7.65
N GLY A 131 -12.45 -17.62 8.69
CA GLY A 131 -13.07 -18.45 9.74
C GLY A 131 -12.07 -19.25 10.59
N ALA A 132 -12.54 -20.33 11.19
CA ALA A 132 -11.80 -21.08 12.22
C ALA A 132 -11.21 -22.40 11.70
N ASP A 133 -11.71 -22.90 10.57
CA ASP A 133 -11.27 -24.15 9.97
C ASP A 133 -10.45 -23.88 8.71
N ILE A 134 -9.14 -23.68 8.91
CA ILE A 134 -8.20 -23.29 7.86
C ILE A 134 -8.11 -24.30 6.70
N ASP A 135 -8.46 -25.57 6.93
CA ASP A 135 -8.36 -26.61 5.91
C ASP A 135 -9.54 -26.55 4.92
N ASN A 136 -10.70 -26.08 5.38
CA ASN A 136 -11.92 -25.99 4.56
C ASN A 136 -12.26 -24.55 4.14
N GLU A 137 -11.70 -23.56 4.80
CA GLU A 137 -12.00 -22.14 4.61
C GLU A 137 -10.79 -21.40 4.02
N MET A 138 -10.26 -21.94 2.93
CA MET A 138 -9.16 -21.35 2.16
C MET A 138 -9.41 -21.34 0.66
N GLU A 139 -8.83 -20.35 -0.02
CA GLU A 139 -8.84 -20.23 -1.48
C GLU A 139 -7.48 -19.70 -1.93
N GLU A 140 -6.82 -20.44 -2.84
CA GLU A 140 -5.58 -20.01 -3.47
C GLU A 140 -5.82 -19.44 -4.87
N GLY A 141 -4.89 -18.60 -5.33
CA GLY A 141 -4.96 -18.05 -6.67
C GLY A 141 -3.77 -17.15 -6.99
N ILE A 142 -3.89 -16.40 -8.10
CA ILE A 142 -2.85 -15.52 -8.61
C ILE A 142 -3.40 -14.09 -8.68
N ALA A 143 -2.58 -13.12 -8.27
CA ALA A 143 -2.90 -11.69 -8.34
C ALA A 143 -1.85 -10.93 -9.16
N GLU A 144 -1.90 -11.08 -10.47
CA GLU A 144 -0.95 -10.44 -11.41
C GLU A 144 -1.52 -9.15 -12.03
N THR A 145 -2.83 -9.08 -12.24
CA THR A 145 -3.49 -7.91 -12.82
C THR A 145 -4.08 -7.01 -11.75
N ASN A 146 -4.24 -5.71 -12.08
CA ASN A 146 -4.88 -4.76 -11.16
C ASN A 146 -6.29 -5.18 -10.75
N ASP A 147 -7.06 -5.81 -11.64
CA ASP A 147 -8.41 -6.30 -11.32
C ASP A 147 -8.37 -7.47 -10.33
N GLN A 148 -7.40 -8.37 -10.45
CA GLN A 148 -7.20 -9.47 -9.50
C GLN A 148 -6.75 -8.95 -8.13
N ILE A 149 -5.80 -8.01 -8.11
CA ILE A 149 -5.33 -7.33 -6.90
C ILE A 149 -6.50 -6.60 -6.22
N GLU A 150 -7.32 -5.87 -6.99
CA GLU A 150 -8.50 -5.17 -6.48
C GLU A 150 -9.53 -6.15 -5.90
N ALA A 151 -9.83 -7.24 -6.60
CA ALA A 151 -10.77 -8.26 -6.15
C ALA A 151 -10.31 -8.92 -4.84
N LEU A 152 -9.03 -9.29 -4.75
CA LEU A 152 -8.41 -9.83 -3.54
C LEU A 152 -8.54 -8.85 -2.36
N TRP A 153 -8.25 -7.57 -2.61
CA TRP A 153 -8.29 -6.58 -1.54
C TRP A 153 -9.70 -6.20 -1.10
N LYS A 154 -10.64 -6.12 -2.05
CA LYS A 154 -12.06 -5.91 -1.75
C LYS A 154 -12.61 -7.04 -0.88
N TRP A 155 -12.16 -8.28 -1.11
CA TRP A 155 -12.53 -9.41 -0.25
C TRP A 155 -11.97 -9.22 1.17
N LEU A 156 -10.68 -8.92 1.31
CA LEU A 156 -10.05 -8.73 2.62
C LEU A 156 -10.66 -7.56 3.41
N ALA A 157 -11.00 -6.47 2.72
CA ALA A 157 -11.53 -5.24 3.32
C ALA A 157 -13.04 -5.27 3.61
N SER A 158 -13.77 -6.31 3.18
CA SER A 158 -15.22 -6.42 3.39
C SER A 158 -15.60 -6.98 4.76
#